data_AF-A0A533S493-F1
#
_entry.id   AF-A0A533S493-F1
#
_cell.length_a   1.000
_cell.length_b   1.000
_cell.length_c   1.000
_cell.angle_alpha   90.00
_cell.angle_beta   90.00
_cell.angle_gamma   90.00
#
_symmetry.space_group_name_H-M   'P 1'
#
loop_
_entity.id
_entity.type
_entity.pdbx_description
1 polymer ?
#
loop_
_entity_poly.entity_id
_entity_poly.type
_entity_poly.pdbx_seq_one_letter_code
_entity_poly.pdbx_strand_id
1 'polypeptide(L)'
;NAYRFGELDKVPGGGPGLAMQTVEEFLGVPIQYYVQIDFDAFVKMIDEIGGVKIDVPSEITIEAIGDLKEVTLQPGRVTLGGKLALAYARARYTDGGDFDRAARQQQVIIGVRDRILDFNQLPTLIAKAPAIYNELSTGIHTNLTLDQIVQLAWLMPQIDKGNIISRVIGTNAVEFGTSPDGLDILRPIPDQVRLIRDEVFTTGGPVGPAAVAQDPVELMKAEAATVSLQNGTATAGLASKTTELLKPDGLNVVEETNADGIYDYTTIFVYGAKPYTVQYLIEKLGLDNARVVNRYDPSVGYDIAVALGNDWASKNP
;
A
#
# COMPACT_ATOMS: atom_id res chain seq x y z
N ASN A 1 -17.90 -7.85 -4.49
CA ASN A 1 -16.59 -7.94 -5.17
C ASN A 1 -16.42 -6.69 -6.03
N ALA A 2 -15.57 -5.75 -5.61
CA ALA A 2 -15.37 -4.45 -6.24
C ALA A 2 -14.92 -4.56 -7.70
N TYR A 3 -13.94 -5.42 -8.01
CA TYR A 3 -13.45 -5.62 -9.38
C TYR A 3 -14.59 -5.97 -10.34
N ARG A 4 -15.42 -6.95 -9.97
CA ARG A 4 -16.55 -7.40 -10.80
C ARG A 4 -17.54 -6.26 -11.07
N PHE A 5 -17.86 -5.46 -10.05
CA PHE A 5 -18.77 -4.33 -10.21
C PHE A 5 -18.14 -3.22 -11.06
N GLY A 6 -16.84 -2.95 -10.91
CA GLY A 6 -16.15 -1.95 -11.71
C GLY A 6 -16.17 -2.27 -13.21
N GLU A 7 -16.02 -3.55 -13.56
CA GLU A 7 -16.18 -4.03 -14.95
C GLU A 7 -17.63 -3.92 -15.45
N LEU A 8 -18.60 -4.40 -14.66
CA LEU A 8 -20.00 -4.44 -15.07
C LEU A 8 -20.62 -3.03 -15.20
N ASP A 9 -20.31 -2.16 -14.24
CA ASP A 9 -20.90 -0.83 -14.13
C ASP A 9 -20.10 0.21 -14.94
N LYS A 10 -18.97 -0.20 -15.54
CA LYS A 10 -18.10 0.64 -16.40
C LYS A 10 -17.68 1.95 -15.73
N VAL A 11 -17.34 1.87 -14.45
CA VAL A 11 -16.85 3.03 -13.69
C VAL A 11 -15.51 3.51 -14.26
N PRO A 12 -15.14 4.80 -14.08
CA PRO A 12 -13.81 5.29 -14.45
C PRO A 12 -12.72 4.40 -13.83
N GLY A 13 -11.80 3.90 -14.67
CA GLY A 13 -10.73 2.98 -14.25
C GLY A 13 -11.12 1.49 -14.24
N GLY A 14 -12.37 1.13 -14.55
CA GLY A 14 -12.84 -0.26 -14.68
C GLY A 14 -12.78 -1.06 -13.38
N GLY A 15 -12.68 -2.38 -13.50
CA GLY A 15 -12.52 -3.29 -12.37
C GLY A 15 -11.30 -3.00 -11.50
N PRO A 16 -10.09 -2.84 -12.08
CA PRO A 16 -8.90 -2.49 -11.31
C PRO A 16 -9.02 -1.17 -10.56
N GLY A 17 -9.59 -0.13 -11.18
CA GLY A 17 -9.79 1.17 -10.57
C GLY A 17 -10.71 1.12 -9.35
N LEU A 18 -11.87 0.45 -9.46
CA LEU A 18 -12.78 0.32 -8.32
C LEU A 18 -12.20 -0.55 -7.19
N ALA A 19 -11.47 -1.61 -7.54
CA ALA A 19 -10.78 -2.43 -6.56
C ALA A 19 -9.71 -1.62 -5.79
N MET A 20 -8.91 -0.83 -6.51
CA MET A 20 -7.92 0.07 -5.92
C MET A 20 -8.57 1.07 -4.96
N GLN A 21 -9.63 1.77 -5.38
CA GLN A 21 -10.36 2.71 -4.52
C GLN A 21 -10.94 2.03 -3.27
N THR A 22 -11.52 0.83 -3.42
CA THR A 22 -12.09 0.09 -2.29
C THR A 22 -11.02 -0.27 -1.25
N VAL A 23 -9.82 -0.66 -1.69
CA VAL A 23 -8.71 -0.98 -0.78
C VAL A 23 -8.15 0.29 -0.13
N GLU A 24 -8.01 1.38 -0.89
CA GLU A 24 -7.58 2.69 -0.37
C GLU A 24 -8.51 3.20 0.73
N GLU A 25 -9.82 3.18 0.50
CA GLU A 25 -10.83 3.59 1.49
C GLU A 25 -10.83 2.66 2.71
N PHE A 26 -10.71 1.34 2.49
CA PHE A 26 -10.70 0.35 3.56
C PHE A 26 -9.49 0.50 4.50
N LEU A 27 -8.30 0.76 3.93
CA LEU A 27 -7.08 0.93 4.71
C LEU A 27 -6.93 2.37 5.22
N GLY A 28 -7.53 3.35 4.55
CA GLY A 28 -7.21 4.78 4.74
C GLY A 28 -5.77 5.10 4.32
N VAL A 29 -5.20 4.31 3.40
CA VAL A 29 -3.85 4.48 2.89
C VAL A 29 -3.94 4.70 1.38
N PRO A 30 -3.33 5.79 0.88
CA PRO A 30 -3.36 6.12 -0.54
C PRO A 30 -2.69 5.01 -1.37
N ILE A 31 -3.31 4.65 -2.48
CA ILE A 31 -2.74 3.73 -3.45
C ILE A 31 -2.50 4.54 -4.72
N GLN A 32 -1.25 4.67 -5.15
CA GLN A 32 -0.96 5.49 -6.34
C GLN A 32 -1.04 4.65 -7.62
N TYR A 33 -0.69 3.36 -7.51
CA TYR A 33 -0.55 2.48 -8.66
C TYR A 33 -1.14 1.09 -8.40
N TYR A 34 -1.62 0.46 -9.46
CA TYR A 34 -2.03 -0.93 -9.47
C TYR A 34 -1.32 -1.70 -10.58
N VAL A 35 -1.18 -3.02 -10.38
CA VAL A 35 -0.83 -3.97 -11.44
C VAL A 35 -1.81 -5.13 -11.34
N GLN A 36 -2.56 -5.36 -12.41
CA GLN A 36 -3.37 -6.55 -12.62
C GLN A 36 -2.64 -7.43 -13.62
N ILE A 37 -2.49 -8.72 -13.30
CA ILE A 37 -1.86 -9.71 -14.15
C ILE A 37 -2.78 -10.93 -14.27
N ASP A 38 -2.99 -11.42 -15.49
CA ASP A 38 -3.66 -12.70 -15.72
C ASP A 38 -2.71 -13.89 -15.50
N PHE A 39 -3.25 -15.10 -15.60
CA PHE A 39 -2.47 -16.31 -15.36
C PHE A 39 -1.43 -16.58 -16.45
N ASP A 40 -1.70 -16.26 -17.71
CA ASP A 40 -0.78 -16.52 -18.81
C ASP A 40 0.41 -15.55 -18.77
N ALA A 41 0.13 -14.27 -18.54
CA ALA A 41 1.14 -13.24 -18.35
C ALA A 41 1.99 -13.51 -17.11
N PHE A 42 1.39 -13.98 -16.01
CA PHE A 42 2.13 -14.41 -14.82
C PHE A 42 3.13 -15.52 -15.16
N VAL A 43 2.67 -16.60 -15.82
CA VAL A 43 3.53 -17.74 -16.17
C VAL A 43 4.70 -17.28 -17.04
N LYS A 44 4.43 -16.52 -18.11
CA LYS A 44 5.46 -16.01 -19.02
C LYS A 44 6.47 -15.11 -18.30
N MET A 45 6.01 -14.22 -17.43
CA MET A 45 6.90 -13.32 -16.68
C MET A 45 7.84 -14.11 -15.76
N ILE A 46 7.33 -15.11 -15.05
CA ILE A 46 8.16 -15.98 -14.20
C ILE A 46 9.15 -16.78 -15.04
N ASP A 47 8.75 -17.27 -16.21
CA ASP A 47 9.65 -18.01 -17.10
C ASP A 47 10.75 -17.10 -17.70
N GLU A 48 10.45 -15.84 -18.04
CA GLU A 48 11.44 -14.87 -18.58
C GLU A 48 12.56 -14.56 -17.58
N ILE A 49 12.26 -14.51 -16.27
CA ILE A 49 13.28 -14.34 -15.22
C ILE A 49 13.97 -15.67 -14.86
N GLY A 50 13.56 -16.78 -15.47
CA GLY A 50 14.11 -18.12 -15.27
C GLY A 50 13.61 -18.81 -13.99
N GLY A 51 12.36 -18.56 -13.61
CA GLY A 51 11.69 -19.12 -12.43
C GLY A 51 11.81 -18.27 -11.18
N VAL A 52 11.04 -18.60 -10.15
CA VAL A 52 11.00 -17.91 -8.86
C VAL A 52 11.60 -18.77 -7.76
N LYS A 53 12.41 -18.16 -6.89
CA LYS A 53 13.06 -18.84 -5.77
C LYS A 53 12.16 -18.78 -4.54
N ILE A 54 11.72 -19.94 -4.07
CA ILE A 54 10.81 -20.08 -2.93
C ILE A 54 11.50 -20.85 -1.82
N ASP A 55 11.31 -20.41 -0.59
CA ASP A 55 11.69 -21.17 0.61
C ASP A 55 10.45 -21.89 1.13
N VAL A 56 10.38 -23.20 0.90
CA VAL A 56 9.23 -24.03 1.26
C VAL A 56 9.36 -24.41 2.74
N PRO A 57 8.49 -23.91 3.63
CA PRO A 57 8.65 -24.10 5.07
C PRO A 57 8.33 -25.52 5.53
N SER A 58 7.41 -26.20 4.84
CA SER A 58 6.94 -27.54 5.14
C SER A 58 6.55 -28.24 3.84
N GLU A 59 6.45 -29.57 3.88
CA GLU A 59 5.96 -30.34 2.73
C GLU A 59 4.59 -29.80 2.28
N ILE A 60 4.42 -29.64 0.97
CA ILE A 60 3.16 -29.23 0.36
C ILE A 60 2.94 -30.00 -0.93
N THR A 61 1.77 -30.61 -1.05
CA THR A 61 1.32 -31.23 -2.30
C THR A 61 0.50 -30.22 -3.09
N ILE A 62 0.99 -29.89 -4.27
CA ILE A 62 0.28 -29.09 -5.25
C ILE A 62 -0.50 -30.06 -6.14
N GLU A 63 -1.82 -29.98 -6.07
CA GLU A 63 -2.70 -30.80 -6.90
C GLU A 63 -2.51 -30.51 -8.40
N ALA A 64 -2.90 -31.48 -9.23
CA ALA A 64 -2.88 -31.33 -10.67
C ALA A 64 -3.83 -30.19 -11.13
N ILE A 65 -3.33 -29.29 -11.97
CA ILE A 65 -4.11 -28.15 -12.51
C ILE A 65 -3.78 -27.97 -13.99
N GLY A 66 -4.78 -28.11 -14.85
CA GLY A 66 -4.58 -28.11 -16.30
C GLY A 66 -3.64 -29.24 -16.72
N ASP A 67 -2.58 -28.91 -17.45
CA ASP A 67 -1.54 -29.89 -17.85
C ASP A 67 -0.48 -30.14 -16.77
N LEU A 68 -0.52 -29.43 -15.65
CA LEU A 68 0.40 -29.65 -14.54
C LEU A 68 -0.03 -30.89 -13.77
N LYS A 69 0.87 -31.88 -13.64
CA LYS A 69 0.67 -33.04 -12.78
C LYS A 69 0.77 -32.64 -11.31
N GLU A 70 0.28 -33.50 -10.43
CA GLU A 70 0.51 -33.36 -9.00
C GLU A 70 2.01 -33.31 -8.69
N VAL A 71 2.41 -32.37 -7.82
CA VAL A 71 3.82 -32.18 -7.41
C VAL A 71 3.87 -31.96 -5.91
N THR A 72 4.63 -32.80 -5.21
CA THR A 72 4.97 -32.57 -3.79
C THR A 72 6.28 -31.81 -3.69
N LEU A 73 6.24 -30.63 -3.07
CA LEU A 73 7.43 -29.86 -2.72
C LEU A 73 7.87 -30.23 -1.32
N GLN A 74 9.15 -30.58 -1.19
CA GLN A 74 9.80 -30.85 0.09
C GLN A 74 10.25 -29.54 0.76
N PRO A 75 10.40 -29.50 2.09
CA PRO A 75 10.94 -28.35 2.79
C PRO A 75 12.31 -27.92 2.23
N GLY A 76 12.51 -26.62 2.12
CA GLY A 76 13.76 -26.00 1.68
C GLY A 76 13.62 -25.14 0.43
N ARG A 77 14.77 -24.69 -0.08
CA ARG A 77 14.85 -23.69 -1.12
C ARG A 77 14.79 -24.32 -2.51
N VAL A 78 13.76 -23.97 -3.28
CA VAL A 78 13.49 -24.50 -4.61
C VAL A 78 13.27 -23.37 -5.62
N THR A 79 13.52 -23.64 -6.90
CA THR A 79 13.18 -22.71 -7.99
C THR A 79 11.99 -23.26 -8.75
N LEU A 80 10.90 -22.50 -8.81
CA LEU A 80 9.66 -22.88 -9.47
C LEU A 80 9.55 -22.16 -10.82
N GLY A 81 9.36 -22.91 -11.90
CA GLY A 81 8.97 -22.34 -13.21
C GLY A 81 7.53 -21.80 -13.18
N GLY A 82 7.12 -21.04 -14.20
CA GLY A 82 5.89 -20.24 -14.20
C GLY A 82 4.63 -21.04 -13.86
N LYS A 83 4.41 -22.19 -14.51
CA LYS A 83 3.23 -23.05 -14.23
C LYS A 83 3.20 -23.54 -12.77
N LEU A 84 4.34 -23.99 -12.25
CA LEU A 84 4.45 -24.51 -10.88
C LEU A 84 4.37 -23.39 -9.84
N ALA A 85 4.93 -22.22 -10.13
CA ALA A 85 4.81 -21.02 -9.31
C ALA A 85 3.36 -20.53 -9.22
N LEU A 86 2.63 -20.55 -10.34
CA LEU A 86 1.22 -20.20 -10.38
C LEU A 86 0.39 -21.18 -9.54
N ALA A 87 0.64 -22.49 -9.69
CA ALA A 87 -0.05 -23.51 -8.92
C ALA A 87 0.26 -23.40 -7.43
N TYR A 88 1.52 -23.14 -7.06
CA TYR A 88 1.95 -22.86 -5.69
C TYR A 88 1.20 -21.66 -5.08
N ALA A 89 1.12 -20.55 -5.80
CA ALA A 89 0.41 -19.34 -5.37
C ALA A 89 -1.12 -19.51 -5.27
N ARG A 90 -1.68 -20.56 -5.90
CA ARG A 90 -3.11 -20.87 -5.92
C ARG A 90 -3.52 -21.99 -4.98
N ALA A 91 -2.56 -22.76 -4.46
CA ALA A 91 -2.83 -23.88 -3.56
C ALA A 91 -3.63 -23.40 -2.34
N ARG A 92 -4.66 -24.17 -1.97
CA ARG A 92 -5.60 -23.87 -0.87
C ARG A 92 -5.72 -24.99 0.15
N TYR A 93 -5.30 -26.21 -0.20
CA TYR A 93 -5.43 -27.41 0.63
C TYR A 93 -4.33 -27.46 1.70
N THR A 94 -4.30 -26.44 2.55
CA THR A 94 -3.49 -26.37 3.77
C THR A 94 -4.38 -25.95 4.93
N ASP A 95 -3.98 -26.24 6.16
CA ASP A 95 -4.81 -26.02 7.35
C ASP A 95 -5.25 -24.54 7.53
N GLY A 96 -4.44 -23.58 7.05
CA GLY A 96 -4.76 -22.14 7.07
C GLY A 96 -5.46 -21.61 5.81
N GLY A 97 -5.78 -22.46 4.84
CA GLY A 97 -6.63 -22.14 3.69
C GLY A 97 -6.20 -20.90 2.89
N ASP A 98 -7.10 -19.92 2.77
CA ASP A 98 -6.87 -18.69 1.99
C ASP A 98 -5.82 -17.75 2.63
N PHE A 99 -5.56 -17.84 3.93
CA PHE A 99 -4.53 -17.04 4.62
C PHE A 99 -3.12 -17.56 4.31
N ASP A 100 -2.93 -18.89 4.31
CA ASP A 100 -1.67 -19.51 3.88
C ASP A 100 -1.38 -19.18 2.41
N ARG A 101 -2.43 -19.16 1.58
CA ARG A 101 -2.30 -18.76 0.18
C ARG A 101 -1.83 -17.31 0.05
N ALA A 102 -2.36 -16.38 0.85
CA ALA A 102 -1.88 -14.99 0.86
C ALA A 102 -0.39 -14.90 1.24
N ALA A 103 0.05 -15.68 2.23
CA ALA A 103 1.47 -15.77 2.60
C ALA A 103 2.34 -16.34 1.45
N ARG A 104 1.88 -17.38 0.75
CA ARG A 104 2.58 -17.92 -0.43
C ARG A 104 2.69 -16.88 -1.56
N GLN A 105 1.65 -16.08 -1.78
CA GLN A 105 1.70 -15.00 -2.79
C GLN A 105 2.75 -13.95 -2.43
N GLN A 106 2.90 -13.59 -1.14
CA GLN A 106 3.99 -12.73 -0.67
C GLN A 106 5.36 -13.36 -0.92
N GLN A 107 5.52 -14.66 -0.65
CA GLN A 107 6.76 -15.38 -0.95
C GLN A 107 7.13 -15.36 -2.43
N VAL A 108 6.15 -15.47 -3.33
CA VAL A 108 6.37 -15.35 -4.78
C VAL A 108 6.87 -13.95 -5.14
N ILE A 109 6.26 -12.88 -4.60
CA ILE A 109 6.69 -11.50 -4.85
C ILE A 109 8.15 -11.30 -4.41
N ILE A 110 8.49 -11.73 -3.19
CA ILE A 110 9.86 -11.64 -2.68
C ILE A 110 10.82 -12.52 -3.50
N GLY A 111 10.38 -13.71 -3.91
CA GLY A 111 11.16 -14.61 -4.74
C GLY A 111 11.48 -14.03 -6.12
N VAL A 112 10.56 -13.25 -6.71
CA VAL A 112 10.78 -12.55 -7.99
C VAL A 112 11.87 -11.50 -7.81
N ARG A 113 11.79 -10.67 -6.76
CA ARG A 113 12.85 -9.71 -6.41
C ARG A 113 14.19 -10.41 -6.26
N ASP A 114 14.25 -11.44 -5.43
CA ASP A 114 15.49 -12.17 -5.15
C ASP A 114 16.08 -12.78 -6.42
N ARG A 115 15.22 -13.33 -7.30
CA ARG A 115 15.66 -13.88 -8.59
C ARG A 115 16.33 -12.82 -9.46
N ILE A 116 15.71 -11.65 -9.59
CA ILE A 116 16.23 -10.57 -10.44
C ILE A 116 17.58 -10.06 -9.91
N LEU A 117 17.72 -9.94 -8.59
CA LEU A 117 18.92 -9.43 -7.93
C LEU A 117 20.07 -10.46 -7.88
N ASP A 118 19.79 -11.72 -7.56
CA ASP A 118 20.81 -12.78 -7.40
C ASP A 118 21.64 -12.99 -8.67
N PHE A 119 21.05 -12.75 -9.85
CA PHE A 119 21.67 -12.98 -11.16
C PHE A 119 22.06 -11.69 -11.88
N ASN A 120 21.97 -10.54 -11.21
CA ASN A 120 22.16 -9.22 -11.83
C ASN A 120 21.37 -9.11 -13.16
N GLN A 121 20.14 -9.64 -13.18
CA GLN A 121 19.30 -9.65 -14.38
C GLN A 121 18.70 -8.28 -14.69
N LEU A 122 18.71 -7.37 -13.70
CA LEU A 122 18.06 -6.07 -13.78
C LEU A 122 18.44 -5.26 -15.03
N PRO A 123 19.72 -5.06 -15.40
CA PRO A 123 20.07 -4.31 -16.61
C PRO A 123 19.53 -4.96 -17.88
N THR A 124 19.57 -6.29 -17.96
CA THR A 124 19.06 -7.06 -19.10
C THR A 124 17.54 -6.95 -19.21
N LEU A 125 16.82 -7.06 -18.09
CA LEU A 125 15.37 -6.94 -18.05
C LEU A 125 14.91 -5.53 -18.40
N ILE A 126 15.62 -4.50 -17.95
CA ILE A 126 15.36 -3.10 -18.34
C ILE A 126 15.55 -2.91 -19.84
N ALA A 127 16.65 -3.43 -20.42
CA ALA A 127 16.90 -3.35 -21.85
C ALA A 127 15.80 -4.07 -22.68
N LYS A 128 15.24 -5.16 -22.14
CA LYS A 128 14.14 -5.92 -22.77
C LYS A 128 12.75 -5.40 -22.42
N ALA A 129 12.60 -4.45 -21.50
CA ALA A 129 11.32 -4.05 -20.94
C ALA A 129 10.27 -3.64 -21.99
N PRO A 130 10.61 -2.89 -23.07
CA PRO A 130 9.63 -2.58 -24.12
C PRO A 130 9.09 -3.83 -24.83
N ALA A 131 9.97 -4.83 -25.10
CA ALA A 131 9.57 -6.06 -25.77
C ALA A 131 8.69 -6.94 -24.86
N ILE A 132 9.09 -7.09 -23.59
CA ILE A 132 8.33 -7.83 -22.58
C ILE A 132 6.96 -7.18 -22.38
N TYR A 133 6.91 -5.86 -22.25
CA TYR A 133 5.67 -5.12 -22.07
C TYR A 133 4.72 -5.31 -23.25
N ASN A 134 5.21 -5.20 -24.49
CA ASN A 134 4.40 -5.40 -25.68
C ASN A 134 3.89 -6.85 -25.84
N GLU A 135 4.67 -7.84 -25.42
CA GLU A 135 4.24 -9.24 -25.46
C GLU A 135 3.14 -9.53 -24.43
N LEU A 136 3.22 -8.91 -23.25
CA LEU A 136 2.34 -9.19 -22.12
C LEU A 136 1.21 -8.18 -21.96
N SER A 137 1.14 -7.15 -22.81
CA SER A 137 0.22 -6.00 -22.65
C SER A 137 -1.26 -6.39 -22.65
N THR A 138 -1.63 -7.53 -23.23
CA THR A 138 -3.03 -8.01 -23.21
C THR A 138 -3.42 -8.62 -21.86
N GLY A 139 -2.44 -9.14 -21.11
CA GLY A 139 -2.66 -9.80 -19.81
C GLY A 139 -2.16 -9.00 -18.62
N ILE A 140 -1.57 -7.83 -18.85
CA ILE A 140 -1.13 -6.88 -17.81
C ILE A 140 -1.87 -5.57 -17.99
N HIS A 141 -2.60 -5.16 -16.95
CA HIS A 141 -3.22 -3.84 -16.86
C HIS A 141 -2.63 -3.07 -15.69
N THR A 142 -2.18 -1.84 -15.94
CA THR A 142 -1.57 -0.97 -14.93
C THR A 142 -1.76 0.49 -15.31
N ASN A 143 -1.79 1.37 -14.32
CA ASN A 143 -1.69 2.82 -14.49
C ASN A 143 -0.25 3.34 -14.40
N LEU A 144 0.76 2.46 -14.31
CA LEU A 144 2.17 2.83 -14.45
C LEU A 144 2.55 2.98 -15.92
N THR A 145 3.30 4.04 -16.21
CA THR A 145 4.04 4.16 -17.47
C THR A 145 5.26 3.23 -17.47
N LEU A 146 5.74 2.85 -18.65
CA LEU A 146 6.96 2.03 -18.78
C LEU A 146 8.16 2.70 -18.10
N ASP A 147 8.28 4.03 -18.20
CA ASP A 147 9.35 4.79 -17.55
C ASP A 147 9.28 4.69 -16.02
N GLN A 148 8.08 4.80 -15.43
CA GLN A 148 7.88 4.61 -13.98
C GLN A 148 8.23 3.19 -13.54
N ILE A 149 7.89 2.17 -14.35
CA ILE A 149 8.28 0.77 -14.08
C ILE A 149 9.81 0.64 -14.06
N VAL A 150 10.50 1.22 -15.04
CA VAL A 150 11.98 1.18 -15.10
C VAL A 150 12.60 1.94 -13.93
N GLN A 151 12.06 3.10 -13.54
CA GLN A 151 12.52 3.85 -12.36
C GLN A 151 12.36 3.04 -11.06
N LEU A 152 11.20 2.42 -10.85
CA LEU A 152 10.96 1.52 -9.72
C LEU A 152 11.94 0.34 -9.71
N ALA A 153 12.20 -0.26 -10.87
CA ALA A 153 13.13 -1.36 -11.01
C ALA A 153 14.57 -0.95 -10.62
N TRP A 154 14.99 0.30 -10.90
CA TRP A 154 16.27 0.85 -10.46
C TRP A 154 16.37 1.09 -8.94
N LEU A 155 15.25 1.36 -8.27
CA LEU A 155 15.20 1.52 -6.81
C LEU A 155 15.23 0.18 -6.07
N MET A 156 14.74 -0.89 -6.70
CA MET A 156 14.67 -2.24 -6.11
C MET A 156 15.96 -2.73 -5.41
N PRO A 157 17.17 -2.64 -6.00
CA PRO A 157 18.40 -3.07 -5.33
C PRO A 157 18.79 -2.21 -4.12
N GLN A 158 18.24 -1.00 -3.99
CA GLN A 158 18.53 -0.07 -2.90
C GLN A 158 17.70 -0.36 -1.65
N ILE A 159 16.64 -1.16 -1.78
CA ILE A 159 15.77 -1.57 -0.68
C ILE A 159 16.37 -2.81 -0.03
N ASP A 160 16.83 -2.70 1.22
CA ASP A 160 17.23 -3.85 2.00
C ASP A 160 16.03 -4.79 2.20
N LYS A 161 16.25 -6.10 1.97
CA LYS A 161 15.22 -7.13 2.19
C LYS A 161 14.73 -7.14 3.63
N GLY A 162 15.60 -6.86 4.61
CA GLY A 162 15.24 -6.79 6.02
C GLY A 162 14.26 -5.66 6.36
N ASN A 163 14.16 -4.64 5.49
CA ASN A 163 13.23 -3.53 5.66
C ASN A 163 11.88 -3.78 4.97
N ILE A 164 11.70 -4.91 4.28
CA ILE A 164 10.42 -5.25 3.63
C ILE A 164 9.51 -5.94 4.65
N ILE A 165 8.47 -5.22 5.08
CA ILE A 165 7.47 -5.72 6.02
C ILE A 165 6.31 -6.33 5.22
N SER A 166 5.98 -7.59 5.50
CA SER A 166 4.82 -8.28 4.92
C SER A 166 3.82 -8.63 6.01
N ARG A 167 2.54 -8.41 5.74
CA ARG A 167 1.42 -8.75 6.64
C ARG A 167 0.24 -9.32 5.88
N VAL A 168 -0.51 -10.20 6.54
CA VAL A 168 -1.79 -10.72 6.05
C VAL A 168 -2.85 -10.26 7.04
N ILE A 169 -3.98 -9.74 6.53
CA ILE A 169 -5.18 -9.55 7.34
C ILE A 169 -5.75 -10.94 7.64
N GLY A 170 -5.31 -11.51 8.76
CA GLY A 170 -5.52 -12.90 9.14
C GLY A 170 -6.79 -13.14 9.94
N THR A 171 -6.95 -14.38 10.42
CA THR A 171 -8.07 -14.81 11.28
C THR A 171 -8.21 -14.00 12.58
N ASN A 172 -7.15 -13.34 13.03
CA ASN A 172 -7.18 -12.45 14.19
C ASN A 172 -7.83 -11.08 13.91
N ALA A 173 -8.03 -10.72 12.64
CA ALA A 173 -8.56 -9.43 12.22
C ALA A 173 -9.86 -9.52 11.42
N VAL A 174 -10.46 -10.71 11.34
CA VAL A 174 -11.73 -10.94 10.63
C VAL A 174 -12.62 -11.92 11.37
N GLU A 175 -13.92 -11.80 11.15
CA GLU A 175 -14.92 -12.80 11.52
C GLU A 175 -15.46 -13.50 10.27
N PHE A 176 -15.69 -14.81 10.38
CA PHE A 176 -16.42 -15.53 9.33
C PHE A 176 -17.90 -15.15 9.38
N GLY A 177 -18.48 -14.91 8.20
CA GLY A 177 -19.89 -14.59 8.08
C GLY A 177 -20.46 -14.97 6.72
N THR A 178 -21.74 -14.69 6.56
CA THR A 178 -22.46 -14.88 5.30
C THR A 178 -23.06 -13.54 4.88
N SER A 179 -22.91 -13.20 3.61
CA SER A 179 -23.51 -12.00 3.03
C SER A 179 -25.03 -12.14 2.87
N PRO A 180 -25.78 -11.04 2.66
CA PRO A 180 -27.23 -11.10 2.46
C PRO A 180 -27.67 -11.99 1.29
N ASP A 181 -26.82 -12.18 0.28
CA ASP A 181 -27.01 -13.06 -0.88
C ASP A 181 -26.50 -14.50 -0.66
N GLY A 182 -26.10 -14.86 0.56
CA GLY A 182 -25.76 -16.23 0.94
C GLY A 182 -24.33 -16.67 0.65
N LEU A 183 -23.41 -15.74 0.36
CA LEU A 183 -22.01 -16.05 0.08
C LEU A 183 -21.17 -16.00 1.35
N ASP A 184 -20.15 -16.85 1.45
CA ASP A 184 -19.17 -16.78 2.54
C ASP A 184 -18.35 -15.50 2.42
N ILE A 185 -18.23 -14.78 3.53
CA ILE A 185 -17.47 -13.53 3.63
C ILE A 185 -16.58 -13.52 4.87
N LEU A 186 -15.50 -12.76 4.79
CA LEU A 186 -14.70 -12.35 5.94
C LEU A 186 -15.10 -10.92 6.30
N ARG A 187 -15.71 -10.74 7.46
CA ARG A 187 -16.07 -9.42 7.99
C ARG A 187 -14.87 -8.86 8.75
N PRO A 188 -14.26 -7.75 8.31
CA PRO A 188 -13.11 -7.20 8.99
C PRO A 188 -13.47 -6.67 10.38
N ILE A 189 -12.57 -6.87 11.34
CA ILE A 189 -12.61 -6.22 12.66
C ILE A 189 -11.75 -4.95 12.53
N PRO A 190 -12.36 -3.75 12.42
CA PRO A 190 -11.65 -2.55 11.99
C PRO A 190 -10.42 -2.22 12.85
N ASP A 191 -10.51 -2.36 14.18
CA ASP A 191 -9.41 -2.03 15.08
C ASP A 191 -8.22 -2.98 14.92
N GLN A 192 -8.46 -4.26 14.66
CA GLN A 192 -7.39 -5.24 14.41
C GLN A 192 -6.73 -5.03 13.05
N VAL A 193 -7.52 -4.69 12.03
CA VAL A 193 -7.00 -4.33 10.71
C VAL A 193 -6.10 -3.09 10.79
N ARG A 194 -6.46 -2.11 11.63
CA ARG A 194 -5.65 -0.89 11.85
C ARG A 194 -4.30 -1.21 12.46
N LEU A 195 -4.24 -2.08 13.46
CA LEU A 195 -2.96 -2.52 14.04
C LEU A 195 -2.04 -3.10 12.96
N ILE A 196 -2.58 -3.99 12.13
CA ILE A 196 -1.83 -4.61 11.02
C ILE A 196 -1.38 -3.58 9.99
N ARG A 197 -2.26 -2.63 9.64
CA ARG A 197 -1.94 -1.54 8.71
C ARG A 197 -0.81 -0.67 9.26
N ASP A 198 -0.90 -0.24 10.52
CA ASP A 198 0.06 0.69 11.13
C ASP A 198 1.44 0.04 11.35
N GLU A 199 1.51 -1.30 11.39
CA GLU A 199 2.79 -2.03 11.35
C GLU A 199 3.48 -1.96 9.97
N VAL A 200 2.72 -1.81 8.88
CA VAL A 200 3.25 -1.80 7.50
C VAL A 200 3.45 -0.38 6.99
N PHE A 201 2.47 0.49 7.25
CA PHE A 201 2.44 1.86 6.77
C PHE A 201 2.67 2.78 7.97
N THR A 202 3.84 3.42 8.02
CA THR A 202 3.98 4.57 8.92
C THR A 202 2.92 5.61 8.55
N THR A 203 2.48 6.31 9.56
CA THR A 203 1.43 7.32 9.54
C THR A 203 1.83 8.46 8.60
N GLY A 204 1.32 8.40 7.37
CA GLY A 204 1.73 9.24 6.23
C GLY A 204 1.71 8.51 4.89
N GLY A 205 1.80 7.17 4.90
CA GLY A 205 1.78 6.35 3.69
C GLY A 205 3.02 6.51 2.79
N PRO A 206 3.35 5.54 1.94
CA PRO A 206 4.43 5.68 0.98
C PRO A 206 4.03 6.71 -0.09
N VAL A 207 4.85 7.74 -0.27
CA VAL A 207 4.73 8.65 -1.41
C VAL A 207 5.21 7.96 -2.69
N GLY A 208 4.45 8.06 -3.78
CA GLY A 208 4.79 7.42 -5.04
C GLY A 208 6.09 7.99 -5.66
N PRO A 209 6.74 7.29 -6.61
CA PRO A 209 8.03 7.74 -7.20
C PRO A 209 7.97 9.12 -7.87
N ALA A 210 6.80 9.49 -8.42
CA ALA A 210 6.56 10.81 -8.99
C ALA A 210 6.74 11.95 -7.96
N ALA A 211 6.49 11.67 -6.68
CA ALA A 211 6.64 12.64 -5.61
C ALA A 211 8.11 12.97 -5.30
N VAL A 212 9.03 12.04 -5.58
CA VAL A 212 10.48 12.27 -5.41
C VAL A 212 11.00 13.31 -6.41
N ALA A 213 10.29 13.54 -7.51
CA ALA A 213 10.67 14.47 -8.58
C ALA A 213 9.81 15.76 -8.62
N GLN A 214 8.76 15.87 -7.80
CA GLN A 214 7.81 16.99 -7.81
C GLN A 214 7.87 17.80 -6.53
N ASP A 215 7.50 19.09 -6.61
CA ASP A 215 7.45 20.00 -5.46
C ASP A 215 6.37 19.53 -4.45
N PRO A 216 6.72 19.25 -3.18
CA PRO A 216 5.78 18.82 -2.14
C PRO A 216 4.58 19.76 -1.97
N VAL A 217 4.76 21.06 -2.21
CA VAL A 217 3.68 22.05 -2.12
C VAL A 217 2.62 21.83 -3.20
N GLU A 218 3.04 21.52 -4.43
CA GLU A 218 2.11 21.27 -5.54
C GLU A 218 1.35 19.95 -5.37
N LEU A 219 2.01 18.92 -4.84
CA LEU A 219 1.38 17.65 -4.51
C LEU A 219 0.31 17.80 -3.43
N MET A 220 0.62 18.53 -2.36
CA MET A 220 -0.34 18.85 -1.29
C MET A 220 -1.55 19.63 -1.84
N LYS A 221 -1.33 20.64 -2.68
CA LYS A 221 -2.42 21.39 -3.33
C LYS A 221 -3.31 20.49 -4.19
N ALA A 222 -2.71 19.60 -4.99
CA ALA A 222 -3.43 18.67 -5.85
C ALA A 222 -4.28 17.66 -5.05
N GLU A 223 -3.78 17.24 -3.89
CA GLU A 223 -4.46 16.31 -2.99
C GLU A 223 -5.69 16.94 -2.28
N ALA A 224 -5.70 18.27 -2.19
CA ALA A 224 -6.79 19.10 -1.70
C ALA A 224 -7.36 18.61 -0.34
N ALA A 225 -6.49 18.18 0.57
CA ALA A 225 -6.89 17.74 1.90
C ALA A 225 -7.52 18.87 2.71
N THR A 226 -8.56 18.55 3.46
CA THR A 226 -9.18 19.44 4.44
C THR A 226 -8.49 19.28 5.80
N VAL A 227 -8.01 20.40 6.39
CA VAL A 227 -7.19 20.37 7.61
C VAL A 227 -7.86 21.16 8.75
N SER A 228 -7.89 20.56 9.95
CA SER A 228 -8.27 21.20 11.21
C SER A 228 -7.00 21.53 12.00
N LEU A 229 -6.72 22.82 12.26
CA LEU A 229 -5.61 23.25 13.10
C LEU A 229 -6.09 23.47 14.53
N GLN A 230 -5.50 22.74 15.47
CA GLN A 230 -5.97 22.68 16.85
C GLN A 230 -4.89 23.19 17.80
N ASN A 231 -5.25 24.13 18.66
CA ASN A 231 -4.36 24.62 19.70
C ASN A 231 -4.35 23.67 20.90
N GLY A 232 -3.28 22.88 21.03
CA GLY A 232 -3.03 22.01 22.18
C GLY A 232 -2.14 22.66 23.23
N THR A 233 -2.13 23.99 23.35
CA THR A 233 -1.23 24.70 24.27
C THR A 233 -1.96 25.78 25.07
N ALA A 234 -1.27 26.32 26.09
CA ALA A 234 -1.73 27.50 26.81
C ALA A 234 -1.52 28.83 26.03
N THR A 235 -0.81 28.80 24.90
CA THR A 235 -0.51 29.98 24.09
C THR A 235 -1.74 30.35 23.27
N ALA A 236 -2.38 31.48 23.61
CA ALA A 236 -3.59 31.93 22.92
C ALA A 236 -3.32 32.25 21.44
N GLY A 237 -4.20 31.77 20.56
CA GLY A 237 -4.15 32.08 19.12
C GLY A 237 -3.09 31.32 18.33
N LEU A 238 -2.45 30.29 18.90
CA LEU A 238 -1.39 29.53 18.21
C LEU A 238 -1.90 28.86 16.92
N ALA A 239 -3.12 28.32 16.92
CA ALA A 239 -3.74 27.74 15.74
C ALA A 239 -3.86 28.78 14.62
N SER A 240 -4.48 29.94 14.89
CA SER A 240 -4.65 31.02 13.90
C SER A 240 -3.32 31.56 13.37
N LYS A 241 -2.32 31.77 14.24
CA LYS A 241 -0.97 32.15 13.81
C LYS A 241 -0.34 31.12 12.86
N THR A 242 -0.52 29.85 13.17
CA THR A 242 0.02 28.75 12.35
C THR A 242 -0.74 28.64 11.02
N THR A 243 -2.05 28.89 11.01
CA THR A 243 -2.82 29.01 9.76
C THR A 243 -2.26 30.14 8.90
N GLU A 244 -2.01 31.32 9.45
CA GLU A 244 -1.45 32.45 8.71
C GLU A 244 -0.08 32.13 8.10
N LEU A 245 0.73 31.30 8.77
CA LEU A 245 2.01 30.82 8.27
C LEU A 245 1.87 29.83 7.10
N LEU A 246 0.89 28.93 7.15
CA LEU A 246 0.74 27.84 6.18
C LEU A 246 -0.18 28.19 4.99
N LYS A 247 -1.01 29.23 5.13
CA LYS A 247 -1.94 29.71 4.10
C LYS A 247 -1.26 30.14 2.79
N PRO A 248 -0.08 30.80 2.78
CA PRO A 248 0.62 31.15 1.54
C PRO A 248 0.99 29.95 0.68
N ASP A 249 1.25 28.80 1.30
CA ASP A 249 1.58 27.55 0.60
C ASP A 249 0.33 26.87 0.01
N GLY A 250 -0.88 27.37 0.30
CA GLY A 250 -2.14 26.88 -0.26
C GLY A 250 -2.82 25.78 0.55
N LEU A 251 -2.39 25.55 1.80
CA LEU A 251 -3.03 24.58 2.70
C LEU A 251 -4.49 24.93 2.97
N ASN A 252 -5.40 23.99 2.75
CA ASN A 252 -6.84 24.19 2.95
C ASN A 252 -7.24 23.91 4.41
N VAL A 253 -7.07 24.92 5.25
CA VAL A 253 -7.52 24.90 6.65
C VAL A 253 -9.01 25.21 6.71
N VAL A 254 -9.82 24.22 7.08
CA VAL A 254 -11.29 24.32 7.16
C VAL A 254 -11.79 24.62 8.57
N GLU A 255 -10.95 24.41 9.58
CA GLU A 255 -11.29 24.59 10.98
C GLU A 255 -10.07 25.05 11.80
N GLU A 256 -10.29 26.02 12.69
CA GLU A 256 -9.36 26.42 13.75
C GLU A 256 -10.06 26.25 15.09
N THR A 257 -9.49 25.44 15.98
CA THR A 257 -10.11 25.13 17.27
C THR A 257 -9.06 24.88 18.36
N ASN A 258 -9.49 24.53 19.56
CA ASN A 258 -8.61 23.99 20.60
C ASN A 258 -8.59 22.46 20.52
N ALA A 259 -7.46 21.86 20.84
CA ALA A 259 -7.36 20.41 20.93
C ALA A 259 -8.13 19.88 22.16
N ASP A 260 -8.30 18.57 22.22
CA ASP A 260 -8.94 17.85 23.33
C ASP A 260 -8.12 17.85 24.65
N GLY A 261 -6.93 18.42 24.62
CA GLY A 261 -6.06 18.55 25.79
C GLY A 261 -4.82 19.39 25.49
N ILE A 262 -3.91 19.44 26.47
CA ILE A 262 -2.59 20.04 26.29
C ILE A 262 -1.62 18.98 25.76
N TYR A 263 -0.89 19.31 24.71
CA TYR A 263 0.06 18.46 24.03
C TYR A 263 1.48 19.01 24.23
N ASP A 264 2.38 18.16 24.71
CA ASP A 264 3.81 18.52 24.77
C ASP A 264 4.46 18.53 23.40
N TYR A 265 3.98 17.67 22.50
CA TYR A 265 4.49 17.49 21.15
C TYR A 265 3.39 17.62 20.12
N THR A 266 3.68 18.34 19.04
CA THR A 266 2.78 18.52 17.92
C THR A 266 2.51 17.16 17.27
N THR A 267 1.23 16.85 17.09
CA THR A 267 0.76 15.54 16.63
C THR A 267 -0.21 15.73 15.48
N ILE A 268 -0.03 14.96 14.40
CA ILE A 268 -0.91 14.94 13.23
C ILE A 268 -1.83 13.73 13.35
N PHE A 269 -3.14 13.95 13.31
CA PHE A 269 -4.17 12.92 13.25
C PHE A 269 -4.71 12.81 11.84
N VAL A 270 -4.57 11.63 11.23
CA VAL A 270 -4.95 11.36 9.83
C VAL A 270 -6.24 10.56 9.80
N TYR A 271 -7.29 11.15 9.24
CA TYR A 271 -8.62 10.55 9.12
C TYR A 271 -8.91 10.10 7.68
N GLY A 272 -8.33 10.76 6.69
CA GLY A 272 -8.42 10.43 5.26
C GLY A 272 -7.06 10.09 4.64
N ALA A 273 -7.07 9.37 3.51
CA ALA A 273 -5.88 8.99 2.76
C ALA A 273 -5.23 10.21 2.06
N LYS A 274 -4.44 10.99 2.80
CA LYS A 274 -3.85 12.26 2.36
C LYS A 274 -2.32 12.33 2.56
N PRO A 275 -1.54 11.42 1.94
CA PRO A 275 -0.09 11.30 2.16
C PRO A 275 0.71 12.56 1.87
N TYR A 276 0.37 13.29 0.80
CA TYR A 276 1.18 14.41 0.35
C TYR A 276 1.01 15.60 1.28
N THR A 277 -0.21 15.83 1.76
CA THR A 277 -0.48 16.85 2.77
C THR A 277 0.16 16.48 4.09
N VAL A 278 0.11 15.21 4.50
CA VAL A 278 0.81 14.75 5.71
C VAL A 278 2.32 14.96 5.59
N GLN A 279 2.94 14.55 4.48
CA GLN A 279 4.37 14.74 4.25
C GLN A 279 4.76 16.22 4.27
N TYR A 280 3.98 17.07 3.60
CA TYR A 280 4.15 18.52 3.63
C TYR A 280 4.08 19.07 5.06
N LEU A 281 3.13 18.63 5.89
CA LEU A 281 2.99 19.07 7.28
C LEU A 281 4.15 18.59 8.16
N ILE A 282 4.62 17.35 7.97
CA ILE A 282 5.81 16.82 8.66
C ILE A 282 7.02 17.70 8.38
N GLU A 283 7.27 18.02 7.10
CA GLU A 283 8.40 18.84 6.68
C GLU A 283 8.30 20.28 7.19
N LYS A 284 7.13 20.91 7.05
CA LYS A 284 6.91 22.31 7.45
C LYS A 284 6.92 22.52 8.96
N LEU A 285 6.39 21.56 9.72
CA LEU A 285 6.36 21.63 11.17
C LEU A 285 7.62 21.02 11.83
N GLY A 286 8.50 20.40 11.02
CA GLY A 286 9.73 19.78 11.49
C GLY A 286 9.49 18.61 12.44
N LEU A 287 8.51 17.76 12.11
CA LEU A 287 8.07 16.63 12.93
C LEU A 287 8.83 15.35 12.54
N ASP A 288 8.84 14.40 13.46
CA ASP A 288 9.20 13.01 13.18
C ASP A 288 7.93 12.22 12.82
N ASN A 289 8.05 11.18 11.99
CA ASN A 289 6.95 10.30 11.57
C ASN A 289 6.22 9.66 12.76
N ALA A 290 6.90 9.46 13.90
CA ALA A 290 6.30 8.96 15.13
C ALA A 290 5.18 9.87 15.71
N ARG A 291 5.04 11.10 15.18
CA ARG A 291 4.01 12.08 15.59
C ARG A 291 2.81 12.13 14.67
N VAL A 292 2.73 11.26 13.69
CA VAL A 292 1.52 11.09 12.89
C VAL A 292 0.77 9.88 13.43
N VAL A 293 -0.55 9.97 13.53
CA VAL A 293 -1.42 8.95 14.11
C VAL A 293 -2.66 8.81 13.24
N ASN A 294 -2.94 7.62 12.75
CA ASN A 294 -4.15 7.36 11.98
C ASN A 294 -5.36 7.23 12.93
N ARG A 295 -6.44 7.96 12.66
CA ARG A 295 -7.73 7.86 13.34
C ARG A 295 -8.82 7.58 12.31
N TYR A 296 -9.97 7.10 12.76
CA TYR A 296 -11.15 6.96 11.90
C TYR A 296 -12.35 7.44 12.69
N ASP A 297 -12.95 8.50 12.18
CA ASP A 297 -14.20 9.03 12.67
C ASP A 297 -14.96 9.58 11.46
N PRO A 298 -15.98 8.89 10.96
CA PRO A 298 -16.71 9.32 9.77
C PRO A 298 -17.58 10.56 10.04
N SER A 299 -17.68 11.02 11.29
CA SER A 299 -18.41 12.24 11.65
C SER A 299 -17.55 13.51 11.55
N VAL A 300 -16.23 13.39 11.45
CA VAL A 300 -15.37 14.57 11.29
C VAL A 300 -15.45 15.10 9.85
N GLY A 301 -15.53 16.42 9.72
CA GLY A 301 -15.61 17.12 8.43
C GLY A 301 -14.26 17.46 7.81
N TYR A 302 -13.18 16.83 8.26
CA TYR A 302 -11.81 17.08 7.82
C TYR A 302 -11.02 15.79 7.62
N ASP A 303 -10.03 15.82 6.74
CA ASP A 303 -9.15 14.67 6.46
C ASP A 303 -8.00 14.55 7.46
N ILE A 304 -7.53 15.68 7.99
CA ILE A 304 -6.36 15.77 8.88
C ILE A 304 -6.66 16.75 10.00
N ALA A 305 -6.32 16.40 11.24
CA ALA A 305 -6.22 17.35 12.35
C ALA A 305 -4.77 17.49 12.82
N VAL A 306 -4.33 18.70 13.14
CA VAL A 306 -2.99 18.96 13.68
C VAL A 306 -3.14 19.58 15.05
N ALA A 307 -2.85 18.81 16.10
CA ALA A 307 -2.78 19.30 17.46
C ALA A 307 -1.40 19.90 17.71
N LEU A 308 -1.32 21.23 17.73
CA LEU A 308 -0.10 21.99 17.97
C LEU A 308 0.30 21.87 19.43
N GLY A 309 1.53 21.43 19.68
CA GLY A 309 2.07 21.21 21.01
C GLY A 309 3.01 22.32 21.49
N ASN A 310 3.45 22.17 22.75
CA ASN A 310 4.40 23.10 23.38
C ASN A 310 5.73 23.18 22.63
N ASP A 311 6.14 22.11 21.95
CA ASP A 311 7.28 22.08 21.05
C ASP A 311 7.19 23.12 19.91
N TRP A 312 6.03 23.24 19.28
CA TRP A 312 5.78 24.22 18.21
C TRP A 312 5.64 25.64 18.78
N ALA A 313 4.89 25.79 19.86
CA ALA A 313 4.70 27.07 20.53
C ALA A 313 6.02 27.69 21.00
N SER A 314 6.95 26.86 21.49
CA SER A 314 8.26 27.34 21.97
C SER A 314 9.12 27.95 20.85
N LYS A 315 8.93 27.50 19.61
CA LYS A 315 9.65 27.99 18.42
C LYS A 315 8.90 29.11 17.71
N ASN A 316 7.58 29.20 17.92
CA ASN A 316 6.67 30.12 17.25
C ASN A 316 5.68 30.76 18.25
N PRO A 317 6.15 31.65 19.16
CA PRO A 317 5.34 32.20 20.25
C PRO A 317 4.21 33.15 19.81
#